data_AF-A0A7Y7TKU4-F1
#
_entry.id   AF-A0A7Y7TKU4-F1
#
_cell.length_a   1.000
_cell.length_b   1.000
_cell.length_c   1.000
_cell.angle_alpha   90.00
_cell.angle_beta   90.00
_cell.angle_gamma   90.00
#
_symmetry.space_group_name_H-M   'P 1'
#
loop_
_entity.id
_entity.type
_entity.pdbx_description
1 polymer ?
#
loop_
_entity_poly.entity_id
_entity_poly.type
_entity_poly.pdbx_seq_one_letter_code
_entity_poly.pdbx_strand_id
1 'polypeptide(L)'
;MATENKWVRQPQERKRDYFFNGKSYITTNLMNEIPVDEIMWIISDLKVFIQQEQGIDYLVIYIRSDGRKIFCIDQLSKSMMESGDYTKEQIKEYNYWTMLFAEEY
;
A
#
# COMPACT_ATOMS: atom_id res chain seq x y z
N MET A 1 18.76 19.43 1.37
CA MET A 1 19.30 18.49 0.36
C MET A 1 18.11 17.87 -0.32
N ALA A 2 17.98 18.03 -1.63
CA ALA A 2 16.87 17.45 -2.38
C ALA A 2 17.13 15.95 -2.50
N THR A 3 16.36 15.13 -1.77
CA THR A 3 16.21 13.72 -2.09
C THR A 3 15.40 13.67 -3.38
N GLU A 4 16.06 13.48 -4.52
CA GLU A 4 15.35 13.00 -5.71
C GLU A 4 14.53 11.79 -5.28
N ASN A 5 13.20 11.90 -5.37
CA ASN A 5 12.29 10.83 -4.98
C ASN A 5 12.64 9.60 -5.84
N LYS A 6 13.38 8.66 -5.26
CA LYS A 6 13.92 7.48 -5.98
C LYS A 6 12.82 6.55 -6.46
N TRP A 7 11.65 6.62 -5.83
CA TRP A 7 10.51 5.74 -6.06
C TRP A 7 9.45 6.42 -6.91
N VAL A 8 9.03 5.74 -7.97
CA VAL A 8 7.97 6.18 -8.87
C VAL A 8 6.79 5.24 -8.73
N ARG A 9 5.67 5.77 -8.25
CA ARG A 9 4.39 5.06 -8.23
C ARG A 9 3.92 4.80 -9.65
N GLN A 10 3.58 3.55 -9.95
CA GLN A 10 3.06 3.17 -11.25
C GLN A 10 1.58 3.56 -11.38
N PRO A 11 1.12 3.89 -12.59
CA PRO A 11 -0.30 4.14 -12.84
C PRO A 11 -1.11 2.90 -12.50
N GLN A 12 -2.33 3.10 -12.03
CA GLN A 12 -3.26 2.00 -11.78
C GLN A 12 -4.14 1.74 -12.99
N GLU A 13 -4.47 0.48 -13.23
CA GLU A 13 -5.31 0.07 -14.34
C GLU A 13 -6.81 0.20 -14.03
N ARG A 14 -7.17 0.27 -12.74
CA ARG A 14 -8.56 0.23 -12.28
C ARG A 14 -8.76 1.18 -11.11
N LYS A 15 -9.77 2.04 -11.21
CA LYS A 15 -10.28 2.76 -10.04
C LYS A 15 -11.13 1.79 -9.22
N ARG A 16 -10.75 1.58 -7.97
CA ARG A 16 -11.46 0.69 -7.04
C ARG A 16 -11.60 1.36 -5.67
N ASP A 17 -12.32 0.71 -4.78
CA ASP A 17 -12.80 1.23 -3.50
C ASP A 17 -11.93 0.79 -2.30
N TYR A 18 -10.61 0.67 -2.52
CA TYR A 18 -9.63 0.36 -1.47
C TYR A 18 -9.03 1.65 -0.89
N PHE A 19 -8.75 1.64 0.41
CA PHE A 19 -8.43 2.85 1.18
C PHE A 19 -7.20 2.70 2.07
N PHE A 20 -6.61 1.51 2.18
CA PHE A 20 -5.42 1.21 2.99
C PHE A 20 -5.53 1.77 4.42
N ASN A 21 -6.75 1.70 4.99
CA ASN A 21 -7.08 2.32 6.28
C ASN A 21 -6.94 1.35 7.46
N GLY A 22 -6.62 0.09 7.16
CA GLY A 22 -6.32 -0.95 8.14
C GLY A 22 -4.96 -0.82 8.80
N LYS A 23 -4.63 -1.83 9.61
CA LYS A 23 -3.29 -1.96 10.19
C LYS A 23 -2.24 -2.11 9.09
N SER A 24 -1.14 -1.37 9.18
CA SER A 24 -0.02 -1.53 8.26
C SER A 24 0.93 -2.61 8.78
N TYR A 25 1.28 -3.55 7.90
CA TYR A 25 2.36 -4.49 8.09
C TYR A 25 3.45 -4.25 7.05
N ILE A 26 4.71 -4.33 7.47
CA ILE A 26 5.88 -4.15 6.61
C ILE A 26 6.78 -5.36 6.81
N THR A 27 7.23 -6.00 5.73
CA THR A 27 8.08 -7.19 5.84
C THR A 27 9.44 -6.83 6.44
N THR A 28 10.01 -7.79 7.17
CA THR A 28 11.34 -7.63 7.77
C THR A 28 12.42 -7.40 6.73
N ASN A 29 12.33 -8.05 5.56
CA ASN A 29 13.27 -7.84 4.47
C ASN A 29 13.24 -6.40 3.97
N LEU A 30 12.04 -5.83 3.75
CA LEU A 30 11.90 -4.44 3.37
C LEU A 30 12.51 -3.49 4.41
N MET A 31 12.19 -3.71 5.69
CA MET A 31 12.69 -2.89 6.79
C MET A 31 14.22 -2.95 6.96
N ASN A 32 14.83 -4.08 6.60
CA ASN A 32 16.28 -4.27 6.70
C ASN A 32 17.04 -3.66 5.51
N GLU A 33 16.44 -3.63 4.33
CA GLU A 33 17.12 -3.22 3.10
C GLU A 33 16.81 -1.78 2.65
N ILE A 34 15.64 -1.27 2.99
CA ILE A 34 15.20 0.05 2.56
C ILE A 34 15.31 1.03 3.74
N PRO A 35 15.98 2.18 3.56
CA PRO A 35 16.03 3.21 4.58
C PRO A 35 14.63 3.63 5.07
N VAL A 36 14.50 3.84 6.38
CA VAL A 36 13.20 4.16 7.01
C VAL A 36 12.57 5.42 6.43
N ASP A 37 13.36 6.42 6.06
CA ASP A 37 12.88 7.64 5.40
C ASP A 37 12.27 7.37 4.02
N GLU A 38 12.85 6.45 3.24
CA GLU A 38 12.28 6.01 1.96
C GLU A 38 10.95 5.26 2.18
N ILE A 39 10.87 4.39 3.18
CA ILE A 39 9.62 3.70 3.55
C ILE A 39 8.55 4.72 3.95
N MET A 40 8.89 5.66 4.83
CA MET A 40 7.96 6.69 5.29
C MET A 40 7.49 7.60 4.14
N TRP A 41 8.36 7.87 3.16
CA TRP A 41 7.98 8.59 1.95
C TRP A 41 6.91 7.82 1.15
N ILE A 42 7.09 6.52 0.91
CA ILE A 42 6.12 5.67 0.20
C ILE A 42 4.77 5.69 0.93
N ILE A 43 4.77 5.54 2.25
CA ILE A 43 3.55 5.60 3.08
C ILE A 43 2.85 6.96 2.93
N SER A 44 3.62 8.05 2.91
CA SER A 44 3.06 9.39 2.75
C SER A 44 2.46 9.60 1.36
N ASP A 45 3.17 9.20 0.30
CA ASP A 45 2.67 9.28 -1.08
C ASP A 45 1.38 8.46 -1.24
N LEU A 46 1.34 7.23 -0.73
CA LEU A 46 0.18 6.36 -0.76
C LEU A 46 -1.05 7.04 -0.12
N LYS A 47 -0.87 7.64 1.06
CA LYS A 47 -1.95 8.35 1.77
C LYS A 47 -2.47 9.55 0.97
N VAL A 48 -1.57 10.35 0.39
CA VAL A 48 -1.95 11.48 -0.47
C VAL A 48 -2.71 10.98 -1.70
N PHE A 49 -2.23 9.91 -2.33
CA PHE A 49 -2.88 9.33 -3.50
C PHE A 49 -4.31 8.84 -3.20
N ILE A 50 -4.51 8.14 -2.09
CA ILE A 50 -5.83 7.67 -1.64
C ILE A 50 -6.79 8.86 -1.44
N GLN A 51 -6.32 9.93 -0.80
CA GLN A 51 -7.12 11.14 -0.57
C GLN A 51 -7.51 11.84 -1.87
N GLN A 52 -6.61 11.89 -2.84
CA GLN A 52 -6.86 12.53 -4.14
C GLN A 52 -7.87 11.72 -4.97
N GLU A 53 -7.75 10.39 -4.98
CA GLU A 53 -8.58 9.54 -5.82
C GLU A 53 -9.92 9.15 -5.21
N GLN A 54 -10.09 9.29 -3.88
CA GLN A 54 -11.27 8.83 -3.14
C GLN A 54 -11.51 7.32 -3.30
N GLY A 55 -10.43 6.55 -3.24
CA GLY A 55 -10.41 5.10 -3.47
C GLY A 55 -9.52 4.74 -4.65
N ILE A 56 -8.70 3.71 -4.47
CA ILE A 56 -7.70 3.23 -5.43
C ILE A 56 -7.77 1.70 -5.62
N ASP A 57 -6.92 1.14 -6.48
CA ASP A 57 -6.75 -0.32 -6.61
C ASP A 57 -6.15 -0.94 -5.34
N TYR A 58 -6.43 -2.23 -5.12
CA TYR A 58 -5.94 -2.99 -3.96
C TYR A 58 -4.42 -3.13 -3.96
N LEU A 59 -3.79 -3.04 -5.14
CA LEU A 59 -2.35 -3.13 -5.35
C LEU A 59 -1.80 -1.78 -5.83
N VAL A 60 -0.78 -1.30 -5.13
CA VAL A 60 0.02 -0.14 -5.54
C VAL A 60 1.48 -0.57 -5.70
N ILE A 61 2.07 -0.21 -6.83
CA ILE A 61 3.45 -0.58 -7.18
C ILE A 61 4.31 0.68 -7.19
N TYR A 62 5.42 0.63 -6.46
CA TYR A 62 6.49 1.63 -6.54
C TYR A 62 7.73 1.00 -7.17
N ILE A 63 8.32 1.67 -8.15
CA ILE A 63 9.55 1.23 -8.81
C ILE A 63 10.67 2.22 -8.51
N ARG A 64 11.81 1.72 -8.05
CA ARG A 64 13.02 2.51 -7.85
C ARG A 64 13.85 2.57 -9.13
N SER A 65 14.70 3.59 -9.26
CA SER A 65 15.62 3.76 -10.40
C SER A 65 16.54 2.56 -10.65
N ASP A 66 16.85 1.75 -9.64
CA ASP A 66 17.64 0.52 -9.75
C ASP A 66 16.81 -0.73 -10.09
N GLY A 67 15.51 -0.56 -10.40
CA GLY A 67 14.61 -1.63 -10.79
C GLY A 67 13.94 -2.38 -9.64
N ARG A 68 14.28 -2.07 -8.38
CA ARG A 68 13.57 -2.65 -7.22
C ARG A 68 12.11 -2.25 -7.22
N LYS A 69 11.25 -3.17 -6.79
CA LYS A 69 9.80 -2.98 -6.76
C LYS A 69 9.25 -3.24 -5.36
N ILE A 70 8.43 -2.32 -4.88
CA ILE A 70 7.67 -2.45 -3.64
C ILE A 70 6.19 -2.53 -3.99
N PHE A 71 5.52 -3.52 -3.41
CA PHE A 71 4.08 -3.68 -3.48
C PHE A 71 3.44 -3.22 -2.17
N CYS A 72 2.36 -2.46 -2.28
CA CYS A 72 1.43 -2.19 -1.19
C CYS A 72 0.11 -2.88 -1.52
N ILE A 73 -0.37 -3.75 -0.64
CA ILE A 73 -1.56 -4.59 -0.89
C ILE A 73 -2.57 -4.41 0.24
N ASP A 74 -3.76 -3.91 -0.08
CA ASP A 74 -4.89 -3.79 0.84
C ASP A 74 -5.79 -5.04 0.77
N GLN A 75 -6.23 -5.53 1.93
CA GLN A 75 -6.94 -6.82 2.00
C GLN A 75 -8.45 -6.68 1.89
N LEU A 76 -9.02 -5.58 2.39
CA LEU A 76 -10.46 -5.36 2.38
C LEU A 76 -10.79 -4.04 1.71
N SER A 77 -11.65 -4.09 0.70
CA SER A 77 -12.24 -2.88 0.14
C SER A 77 -13.34 -2.33 1.05
N LYS A 78 -13.73 -1.08 0.81
CA LYS A 78 -14.88 -0.47 1.48
C LYS A 78 -16.16 -1.29 1.26
N SER A 79 -16.45 -1.69 0.03
CA SER A 79 -17.66 -2.47 -0.28
C SER A 79 -17.63 -3.84 0.38
N MET A 80 -16.46 -4.49 0.49
CA MET A 80 -16.34 -5.76 1.24
C MET A 80 -16.74 -5.57 2.70
N MET A 81 -16.25 -4.51 3.35
CA MET A 81 -16.59 -4.21 4.75
C MET A 81 -18.07 -3.84 4.94
N GLU A 82 -18.72 -3.29 3.92
CA GLU A 82 -20.13 -2.85 3.95
C GLU A 82 -21.11 -3.91 3.45
N SER A 83 -20.63 -4.99 2.82
CA SER A 83 -21.45 -6.04 2.18
C SER A 83 -22.33 -6.84 3.14
N GLY A 84 -21.91 -6.98 4.40
CA GLY A 84 -22.49 -7.93 5.35
C GLY A 84 -21.94 -9.36 5.25
N ASP A 85 -21.02 -9.64 4.31
CA ASP A 85 -20.38 -10.95 4.16
C ASP A 85 -19.32 -11.23 5.24
N TYR A 86 -18.86 -10.19 5.93
CA TYR A 86 -17.89 -10.26 7.02
C TYR A 86 -18.52 -9.85 8.34
N THR A 87 -18.24 -10.60 9.41
CA THR A 87 -18.56 -10.16 10.77
C THR A 87 -17.71 -8.97 11.18
N LYS A 88 -18.13 -8.25 12.23
CA LYS A 88 -17.34 -7.13 12.78
C LYS A 88 -15.96 -7.60 13.26
N GLU A 89 -15.89 -8.80 13.83
CA GLU A 89 -14.66 -9.42 14.29
C GLU A 89 -13.73 -9.74 13.11
N GLN A 90 -14.27 -10.30 12.02
CA GLN A 90 -13.51 -10.57 10.80
C GLN A 90 -13.00 -9.27 10.15
N ILE A 91 -13.83 -8.22 10.07
CA ILE A 91 -13.38 -6.91 9.56
C ILE A 91 -12.23 -6.37 10.43
N LYS A 92 -12.33 -6.49 11.76
CA LYS A 92 -11.27 -6.04 12.68
C LYS A 92 -9.96 -6.82 12.51
N GLU A 93 -10.04 -8.11 12.19
CA GLU A 93 -8.89 -8.97 11.99
C GLU A 93 -8.25 -8.77 10.61
N TYR A 94 -9.07 -8.69 9.57
CA TYR A 94 -8.64 -8.67 8.18
C TYR A 94 -8.49 -7.27 7.59
N ASN A 95 -8.91 -6.21 8.29
CA ASN A 95 -8.61 -4.84 7.87
C ASN A 95 -7.15 -4.49 8.15
N TYR A 96 -6.29 -4.93 7.25
CA TYR A 96 -4.87 -4.63 7.21
C TYR A 96 -4.39 -4.50 5.77
N TRP A 97 -3.20 -3.91 5.61
CA TRP A 97 -2.50 -3.85 4.35
C TRP A 97 -1.01 -4.12 4.57
N THR A 98 -0.35 -4.63 3.55
CA THR A 98 1.04 -5.09 3.63
C THR A 98 1.91 -4.35 2.63
N MET A 99 3.11 -3.94 3.08
CA MET A 99 4.18 -3.43 2.24
C MET A 99 5.32 -4.45 2.19
N LEU A 100 5.72 -4.87 1.00
CA LEU A 100 6.68 -5.93 0.76
C LEU A 100 7.45 -5.69 -0.54
N PHE A 101 8.59 -6.35 -0.72
CA PHE A 101 9.22 -6.42 -2.02
C PHE A 101 8.36 -7.26 -2.98
N ALA A 102 8.39 -6.93 -4.27
CA ALA A 102 7.63 -7.66 -5.28
C ALA A 102 8.04 -9.15 -5.40
N GLU A 103 9.28 -9.48 -5.08
CA GLU A 103 9.80 -10.86 -5.10
C GLU A 103 9.34 -11.72 -3.92
N GLU A 104 8.72 -11.10 -2.90
CA GLU A 104 8.12 -11.79 -1.76
C GLU A 104 6.67 -12.22 -2.01
N TYR A 105 6.10 -11.86 -3.18
CA TYR A 105 4.73 -12.15 -3.61
C TYR A 105 4.70 -13.18 -4.73
#